data_AF-A0A125QVX4-F1
#
_entry.id   AF-A0A125QVX4-F1
#
_cell.length_a   1.000
_cell.length_b   1.000
_cell.length_c   1.000
_cell.angle_alpha   90.00
_cell.angle_beta   90.00
_cell.angle_gamma   90.00
#
_symmetry.space_group_name_H-M   'P 1'
#
loop_
_entity.id
_entity.type
_entity.pdbx_description
1 polymer ?
#
loop_
_entity_poly.entity_id
_entity_poly.type
_entity_poly.pdbx_seq_one_letter_code
_entity_poly.pdbx_strand_id
1 'polypeptide(L)'
;MGHKHILLFTYPVQGTINPSLQLAKQLIRMGVKVTLVTCVSAHRRMPKTTTFPQGLTFASFSDGYDDGFKVGDDYEHLLSELKNRGSQKLAQLITASAEEGNPVTGLVYTMLQTWVAKVAQSFHIPSTLLWTQPATIFHIFFYYFNGYGDTITSISNDPSFFVELPVLPQLSKRDLPSFLDASNPDSDTKSFKFLLHRFKEQLNTLNEEENPRILVNTFDALEPEALRAIDEKLNFIAIGPLVPSAFLDGKYRSDTSFAADLFQKSKDYVEWLDLKPKSSVVYVSFGSLATLSKRQVEEIARGLLESHRPFLWVIRATENGENEEDELSRREELEQLGMIVPWCGQVEVLSHPSLGCFVSHCGWNSSLECLVFGVPMVCFPQSSDQPTNAKLIEDVFKIGVRVTVNEDGIVEGDEIKRCIEVVMGGGEKGEEMNKNAKKWRDLAMEAASEGGSVEMNVRAFVDEVEIFFDKS
;
A
#
# COMPACT_ATOMS: atom_id res chain seq x y z
N MET A 1 28.95 9.61 18.74
CA MET A 1 27.97 9.42 17.65
C MET A 1 26.79 10.30 17.98
N GLY A 2 26.37 11.17 17.06
CA GLY A 2 25.25 12.08 17.29
C GLY A 2 23.96 11.31 17.59
N HIS A 3 23.06 11.91 18.37
CA HIS A 3 21.75 11.34 18.63
C HIS A 3 20.88 11.48 17.36
N LYS A 4 20.67 10.40 16.61
CA LYS A 4 19.76 10.38 15.44
C LYS A 4 18.33 10.11 15.91
N HIS A 5 17.40 11.04 15.68
CA HIS A 5 16.00 10.88 16.05
C HIS A 5 15.07 11.32 14.91
N ILE A 6 14.35 10.37 14.32
CA ILE A 6 13.40 10.62 13.24
C ILE A 6 11.96 10.46 13.74
N LEU A 7 11.13 11.47 13.47
CA LEU A 7 9.68 11.39 13.63
C LEU A 7 9.03 10.86 12.34
N LEU A 8 8.24 9.80 12.45
CA LEU A 8 7.41 9.27 11.34
C LEU A 8 5.95 9.68 11.58
N PHE A 9 5.40 10.57 10.75
CA PHE A 9 4.02 11.04 10.85
C PHE A 9 3.11 10.36 9.83
N THR A 10 2.16 9.56 10.30
CA THR A 10 1.44 8.58 9.46
C THR A 10 -0.06 8.81 9.47
N TYR A 11 -0.67 8.75 8.28
CA TYR A 11 -2.13 8.85 8.14
C TYR A 11 -2.77 7.59 8.77
N PRO A 12 -3.95 7.67 9.40
CA PRO A 12 -4.47 6.57 10.22
C PRO A 12 -5.10 5.43 9.41
N VAL A 13 -4.44 4.97 8.33
CA VAL A 13 -4.88 3.84 7.51
C VAL A 13 -3.78 2.79 7.37
N GLN A 14 -4.19 1.52 7.34
CA GLN A 14 -3.27 0.37 7.31
C GLN A 14 -2.27 0.44 6.14
N GLY A 15 -2.72 0.94 4.97
CA GLY A 15 -1.89 1.11 3.79
C GLY A 15 -0.67 2.04 3.99
N THR A 16 -0.72 2.91 5.00
CA THR A 16 0.39 3.84 5.32
C THR A 16 1.13 3.44 6.60
N ILE A 17 0.39 2.95 7.62
CA ILE A 17 0.96 2.51 8.90
C ILE A 17 1.93 1.34 8.73
N ASN A 18 1.55 0.33 7.94
CA ASN A 18 2.36 -0.88 7.79
C ASN A 18 3.74 -0.58 7.16
N PRO A 19 3.82 0.13 6.01
CA PRO A 19 5.10 0.57 5.46
C PRO A 19 5.92 1.43 6.44
N SER A 20 5.29 2.39 7.13
CA SER A 20 6.00 3.24 8.09
C SER A 20 6.60 2.47 9.26
N LEU A 21 5.92 1.42 9.75
CA LEU A 21 6.46 0.55 10.79
C LEU A 21 7.65 -0.28 10.31
N GLN A 22 7.64 -0.73 9.05
CA GLN A 22 8.79 -1.45 8.49
C GLN A 22 9.98 -0.51 8.27
N LEU A 23 9.74 0.71 7.80
CA LEU A 23 10.77 1.75 7.73
C LEU A 23 11.34 2.05 9.13
N ALA A 24 10.47 2.19 10.15
CA ALA A 24 10.91 2.38 11.53
C ALA A 24 11.86 1.28 12.02
N LYS A 25 11.53 0.01 11.73
CA LYS A 25 12.37 -1.13 12.08
C LYS A 25 13.74 -1.08 11.38
N GLN A 26 13.78 -0.70 10.10
CA GLN A 26 15.04 -0.53 9.36
C GLN A 26 15.88 0.60 9.96
N LEU A 27 15.28 1.77 10.23
CA LEU A 27 15.96 2.91 10.86
C LEU A 27 16.54 2.54 12.24
N ILE A 28 15.80 1.81 13.06
CA ILE A 28 16.26 1.37 14.39
C ILE A 28 17.46 0.44 14.29
N ARG A 29 17.52 -0.44 13.28
CA ARG A 29 18.70 -1.29 13.02
C ARG A 29 19.94 -0.49 12.68
N MET A 30 19.77 0.73 12.16
CA MET A 30 20.85 1.69 11.88
C MET A 30 21.17 2.59 13.08
N GLY A 31 20.60 2.33 14.26
CA GLY A 31 20.85 3.09 15.49
C GLY A 31 20.03 4.39 15.59
N VAL A 32 19.01 4.56 14.76
CA VAL A 32 18.13 5.74 14.80
C VAL A 32 17.01 5.52 15.82
N LYS A 33 16.83 6.48 16.74
CA LYS A 33 15.62 6.55 17.57
C LYS A 33 14.46 6.95 16.67
N VAL A 34 13.33 6.26 16.79
CA VAL A 34 12.15 6.54 15.97
C VAL A 34 10.95 6.82 16.86
N THR A 35 10.24 7.90 16.57
CA THR A 35 8.92 8.15 17.15
C THR A 35 7.87 8.09 16.04
N LEU A 36 6.97 7.12 16.09
CA LEU A 36 5.86 6.98 15.15
C LEU A 36 4.62 7.67 15.71
N VAL A 37 4.06 8.57 14.91
CA VAL A 37 2.88 9.37 15.25
C VAL A 37 1.72 8.99 14.33
N THR A 38 0.56 8.72 14.92
CA THR A 38 -0.70 8.46 14.19
C THR A 38 -1.91 8.89 15.02
N CYS A 39 -3.13 8.77 14.48
CA CYS A 39 -4.33 9.16 15.20
C CYS A 39 -4.69 8.15 16.31
N VAL A 40 -5.42 8.62 17.32
CA VAL A 40 -5.89 7.80 18.45
C VAL A 40 -6.69 6.58 17.98
N SER A 41 -7.53 6.75 16.96
CA SER A 41 -8.33 5.68 16.34
C SER A 41 -7.48 4.52 15.84
N ALA A 42 -6.40 4.81 15.10
CA ALA A 42 -5.44 3.81 14.65
C ALA A 42 -4.66 3.20 15.82
N HIS A 43 -4.15 4.02 16.74
CA HIS A 43 -3.36 3.56 17.87
C HIS A 43 -4.13 2.61 18.80
N ARG A 44 -5.42 2.89 19.06
CA ARG A 44 -6.30 2.03 19.87
C ARG A 44 -6.52 0.64 19.27
N ARG A 45 -6.49 0.53 17.94
CA ARG A 45 -6.67 -0.71 17.18
C ARG A 45 -5.39 -1.51 17.01
N MET A 46 -4.22 -0.92 17.27
CA MET A 46 -2.97 -1.66 17.26
C MET A 46 -2.94 -2.69 18.41
N PRO A 47 -2.47 -3.92 18.18
CA PRO A 47 -2.42 -4.93 19.22
C PRO A 47 -1.55 -4.48 20.42
N LYS A 48 -2.15 -4.42 21.61
CA LYS A 48 -1.46 -4.03 22.86
C LYS A 48 -0.41 -5.03 23.32
N THR A 49 -0.43 -6.25 22.77
CA THR A 49 0.48 -7.35 23.11
C THR A 49 1.75 -7.36 22.26
N THR A 50 1.88 -6.45 21.29
CA THR A 50 3.07 -6.39 20.46
C THR A 50 4.25 -5.77 21.22
N THR A 51 5.32 -6.54 21.40
CA THR A 51 6.63 -6.00 21.77
C THR A 51 7.29 -5.33 20.56
N PHE A 52 7.39 -4.01 20.60
CA PHE A 52 8.11 -3.24 19.59
C PHE A 52 9.63 -3.23 19.89
N PRO A 53 10.48 -3.07 18.85
CA PRO A 53 11.92 -3.01 19.05
C PRO A 53 12.30 -1.83 19.95
N GLN A 54 13.32 -2.02 20.79
CA GLN A 54 13.91 -0.94 21.57
C GLN A 54 14.38 0.17 20.62
N GLY A 55 13.95 1.41 20.87
CA GLY A 55 14.20 2.55 19.99
C GLY A 55 12.96 3.06 19.25
N LEU A 56 11.84 2.32 19.26
CA LEU A 56 10.54 2.80 18.76
C LEU A 56 9.68 3.36 19.90
N THR A 57 9.22 4.60 19.74
CA THR A 57 8.21 5.23 20.60
C THR A 57 6.95 5.50 19.79
N PHE A 58 5.78 5.32 20.41
CA PHE A 58 4.50 5.71 19.80
C PHE A 58 3.98 6.99 20.44
N ALA A 59 3.46 7.88 19.60
CA ALA A 59 2.64 8.99 20.05
C ALA A 59 1.34 9.02 19.25
N SER A 60 0.27 9.50 19.89
CA SER A 60 -1.01 9.69 19.23
C SER A 60 -1.59 11.07 19.47
N PHE A 61 -2.49 11.48 18.57
CA PHE A 61 -3.30 12.68 18.69
C PHE A 61 -4.73 12.41 18.23
N SER A 62 -5.66 13.20 18.75
CA SER A 62 -7.05 13.15 18.30
C SER A 62 -7.19 13.86 16.95
N ASP A 63 -7.94 13.25 16.04
CA ASP A 63 -8.36 13.81 14.75
C ASP A 63 -9.83 14.25 14.77
N GLY A 64 -10.45 14.31 15.95
CA GLY A 64 -11.89 14.55 16.12
C GLY A 64 -12.74 13.28 16.01
N TYR A 65 -12.17 12.15 15.58
CA TYR A 65 -12.84 10.88 15.33
C TYR A 65 -12.07 9.71 15.99
N ASP A 66 -11.84 9.80 17.30
CA ASP A 66 -11.00 8.86 18.07
C ASP A 66 -11.50 7.40 18.05
N ASP A 67 -12.76 7.17 17.70
CA ASP A 67 -13.38 5.84 17.56
C ASP A 67 -13.41 5.35 16.10
N GLY A 68 -12.78 6.09 15.19
CA GLY A 68 -12.75 5.83 13.75
C GLY A 68 -13.71 6.74 12.99
N PHE A 69 -13.31 7.08 11.77
CA PHE A 69 -14.12 7.84 10.81
C PHE A 69 -15.09 6.89 10.09
N LYS A 70 -16.37 7.25 10.02
CA LYS A 70 -17.45 6.42 9.49
C LYS A 70 -18.10 7.02 8.25
N VAL A 71 -18.84 6.20 7.53
CA VAL A 71 -19.64 6.66 6.37
C VAL A 71 -20.66 7.69 6.84
N GLY A 72 -20.65 8.86 6.21
CA GLY A 72 -21.53 9.99 6.54
C GLY A 72 -20.91 11.02 7.48
N ASP A 73 -19.74 10.74 8.06
CA ASP A 73 -19.00 11.72 8.86
C ASP A 73 -18.47 12.88 8.02
N ASP A 74 -18.29 14.04 8.67
CA ASP A 74 -17.81 15.26 8.03
C ASP A 74 -16.31 15.17 7.71
N TYR A 75 -16.03 14.90 6.45
CA TYR A 75 -14.68 14.78 5.95
C TYR A 75 -13.89 16.10 6.01
N GLU A 76 -14.54 17.25 5.81
CA GLU A 76 -13.86 18.56 5.92
C GLU A 76 -13.47 18.84 7.37
N HIS A 77 -14.33 18.47 8.32
CA HIS A 77 -14.03 18.53 9.74
C HIS A 77 -12.84 17.64 10.11
N LEU A 78 -12.83 16.37 9.70
CA LEU A 78 -11.72 15.44 9.93
C LEU A 78 -10.38 16.05 9.49
N LEU A 79 -10.32 16.62 8.29
CA LEU A 79 -9.08 17.20 7.75
C LEU A 79 -8.63 18.45 8.49
N SER A 80 -9.58 19.30 8.87
CA SER A 80 -9.31 20.48 9.69
C SER A 80 -8.69 20.06 11.02
N GLU A 81 -9.29 19.06 11.69
CA GLU A 81 -8.81 18.59 12.99
C GLU A 81 -7.48 17.83 12.88
N LEU A 82 -7.30 17.01 11.84
CA LEU A 82 -6.03 16.37 11.51
C LEU A 82 -4.91 17.42 11.41
N LYS A 83 -5.15 18.50 10.67
CA LYS A 83 -4.18 19.59 10.54
C LYS A 83 -3.99 20.34 11.86
N ASN A 84 -5.06 20.80 12.51
CA ASN A 84 -4.99 21.68 13.68
C ASN A 84 -4.36 20.96 14.87
N ARG A 85 -4.92 19.80 15.26
CA ARG A 85 -4.47 19.02 16.41
C ARG A 85 -3.17 18.31 16.11
N GLY A 86 -3.01 17.80 14.88
CA GLY A 86 -1.77 17.17 14.44
C GLY A 86 -0.59 18.14 14.45
N SER A 87 -0.76 19.37 13.96
CA SER A 87 0.29 20.40 13.99
C SER A 87 0.67 20.76 15.42
N GLN A 88 -0.31 20.93 16.31
CA GLN A 88 -0.05 21.21 17.73
C GLN A 88 0.71 20.06 18.40
N LYS A 89 0.27 18.81 18.20
CA LYS A 89 0.94 17.64 18.76
C LYS A 89 2.37 17.53 18.25
N LEU A 90 2.57 17.73 16.95
CA LEU A 90 3.88 17.64 16.32
C LEU A 90 4.86 18.68 16.89
N ALA A 91 4.44 19.93 16.98
CA ALA A 91 5.24 20.99 17.58
C ALA A 91 5.59 20.67 19.05
N GLN A 92 4.62 20.18 19.83
CA GLN A 92 4.87 19.75 21.22
C GLN A 92 5.89 18.63 21.32
N LEU A 93 5.81 17.62 20.44
CA LEU A 93 6.76 16.49 20.43
C LEU A 93 8.16 16.95 20.06
N ILE A 94 8.30 17.84 19.07
CA ILE A 94 9.60 18.41 18.67
C ILE A 94 10.23 19.17 19.84
N THR A 95 9.49 20.08 20.46
CA THR A 95 9.98 20.89 21.59
C THR A 95 10.34 20.02 22.80
N ALA A 96 9.45 19.11 23.21
CA ALA A 96 9.69 18.24 24.37
C ALA A 96 10.91 17.34 24.14
N SER A 97 11.07 16.79 22.94
CA SER A 97 12.22 15.94 22.62
C SER A 97 13.54 16.72 22.68
N ALA A 98 13.55 18.00 22.29
CA ALA A 98 14.72 18.87 22.42
C ALA A 98 15.03 19.19 23.90
N GLU A 99 14.02 19.49 24.71
CA GLU A 99 14.15 19.74 26.16
C GLU A 99 14.69 18.51 26.92
N GLU A 100 14.33 17.31 26.48
CA GLU A 100 14.85 16.03 27.00
C GLU A 100 16.26 15.68 26.49
N GLY A 101 16.91 16.57 25.73
CA GLY A 101 18.25 16.34 25.17
C GLY A 101 18.29 15.33 24.03
N ASN A 102 17.15 15.01 23.41
CA ASN A 102 17.02 14.11 22.27
C ASN A 102 16.37 14.82 21.08
N PRO A 103 16.94 15.92 20.56
CA PRO A 103 16.29 16.72 19.52
C PRO A 103 15.92 15.88 18.30
N VAL A 104 14.78 16.20 17.69
CA VAL A 104 14.36 15.57 16.43
C VAL A 104 15.26 16.08 15.32
N THR A 105 15.95 15.17 14.63
CA THR A 105 16.91 15.50 13.57
C THR A 105 16.30 15.39 12.17
N GLY A 106 15.16 14.71 12.03
CA GLY A 106 14.46 14.60 10.76
C GLY A 106 13.01 14.20 10.91
N LEU A 107 12.21 14.54 9.90
CA LEU A 107 10.81 14.19 9.85
C LEU A 107 10.49 13.49 8.53
N VAL A 108 9.80 12.35 8.63
CA VAL A 108 9.20 11.66 7.48
C VAL A 108 7.68 11.66 7.63
N TYR A 109 6.94 12.01 6.59
CA TYR A 109 5.48 12.06 6.61
C TYR A 109 4.87 11.32 5.43
N THR A 110 3.71 10.70 5.63
CA THR A 110 2.97 10.03 4.55
C THR A 110 2.10 11.01 3.77
N MET A 111 1.61 10.58 2.61
CA MET A 111 0.66 11.34 1.77
C MET A 111 -0.54 11.90 2.56
N LEU A 112 -1.18 12.94 2.00
CA LEU A 112 -2.35 13.67 2.55
C LEU A 112 -2.06 14.57 3.76
N GLN A 113 -0.80 14.70 4.16
CA GLN A 113 -0.40 15.43 5.38
C GLN A 113 0.66 16.50 5.11
N THR A 114 0.52 17.25 4.03
CA THR A 114 1.44 18.33 3.58
C THR A 114 1.77 19.37 4.66
N TRP A 115 0.83 19.65 5.56
CA TRP A 115 1.03 20.56 6.70
C TRP A 115 2.14 20.10 7.65
N VAL A 116 2.46 18.81 7.69
CA VAL A 116 3.54 18.27 8.51
C VAL A 116 4.90 18.85 8.07
N ALA A 117 5.14 18.95 6.76
CA ALA A 117 6.35 19.57 6.21
C ALA A 117 6.45 21.05 6.61
N LYS A 118 5.34 21.78 6.61
CA LYS A 118 5.29 23.20 7.03
C LYS A 118 5.64 23.37 8.51
N VAL A 119 5.15 22.48 9.36
CA VAL A 119 5.52 22.49 10.78
C VAL A 119 7.02 22.18 10.92
N ALA A 120 7.54 21.16 10.25
CA ALA A 120 8.97 20.83 10.28
C ALA A 120 9.86 22.02 9.87
N GLN A 121 9.48 22.72 8.78
CA GLN A 121 10.17 23.92 8.30
C GLN A 121 10.24 25.02 9.37
N SER A 122 9.17 25.24 10.14
CA SER A 122 9.14 26.25 11.21
C SER A 122 10.10 25.94 12.37
N PHE A 123 10.55 24.69 12.50
CA PHE A 123 11.56 24.25 13.46
C PHE A 123 12.93 23.99 12.81
N HIS A 124 13.12 24.36 11.53
CA HIS A 124 14.33 24.07 10.76
C HIS A 124 14.70 22.58 10.67
N ILE A 125 13.70 21.68 10.77
CA ILE A 125 13.89 20.24 10.65
C ILE A 125 13.65 19.80 9.21
N PRO A 126 14.54 18.99 8.60
CA PRO A 126 14.33 18.48 7.26
C PRO A 126 13.11 17.56 7.20
N SER A 127 12.18 17.85 6.30
CA SER A 127 11.06 16.98 5.95
C SER A 127 11.40 16.05 4.80
N THR A 128 10.70 14.92 4.72
CA THR A 128 10.81 13.93 3.65
C THR A 128 9.47 13.22 3.46
N LEU A 129 9.01 13.11 2.22
CA LEU A 129 7.77 12.42 1.89
C LEU A 129 8.01 10.90 1.85
N LEU A 130 7.18 10.12 2.53
CA LEU A 130 7.06 8.68 2.34
C LEU A 130 5.90 8.40 1.38
N TRP A 131 6.26 8.02 0.15
CA TRP A 131 5.35 7.64 -0.92
C TRP A 131 5.10 6.13 -0.90
N THR A 132 3.89 5.73 -0.50
CA THR A 132 3.49 4.32 -0.36
C THR A 132 2.69 3.80 -1.56
N GLN A 133 2.86 4.41 -2.72
CA GLN A 133 2.33 4.02 -4.03
C GLN A 133 3.51 3.75 -4.99
N PRO A 134 3.29 3.15 -6.18
CA PRO A 134 4.36 3.05 -7.17
C PRO A 134 4.90 4.44 -7.57
N ALA A 135 6.18 4.50 -7.95
CA ALA A 135 6.76 5.72 -8.52
C ALA A 135 5.98 6.17 -9.78
N THR A 136 5.50 5.20 -10.57
CA THR A 136 4.63 5.41 -11.74
C THR A 136 3.43 6.30 -11.43
N ILE A 137 2.75 6.10 -10.29
CA ILE A 137 1.58 6.91 -9.92
C ILE A 137 1.97 8.36 -9.63
N PHE A 138 3.13 8.58 -8.98
CA PHE A 138 3.62 9.93 -8.73
C PHE A 138 3.80 10.69 -10.05
N HIS A 139 4.41 10.05 -11.04
CA HIS A 139 4.59 10.62 -12.38
C HIS A 139 3.27 10.94 -13.07
N ILE A 140 2.26 10.08 -12.97
CA ILE A 140 0.93 10.37 -13.53
C ILE A 140 0.39 11.68 -12.94
N PHE A 141 0.46 11.87 -11.62
CA PHE A 141 0.02 13.13 -11.00
C PHE A 141 0.91 14.30 -11.39
N PHE A 142 2.22 14.11 -11.42
CA PHE A 142 3.16 15.14 -11.84
C PHE A 142 2.80 15.64 -13.25
N TYR A 143 2.66 14.76 -14.24
CA TYR A 143 2.31 15.16 -15.61
C TYR A 143 0.90 15.73 -15.71
N TYR A 144 -0.08 15.17 -14.98
CA TYR A 144 -1.43 15.71 -14.91
C TYR A 144 -1.43 17.19 -14.54
N PHE A 145 -0.67 17.58 -13.51
CA PHE A 145 -0.58 18.98 -13.07
C PHE A 145 0.42 19.83 -13.86
N ASN A 146 1.25 19.22 -14.71
CA ASN A 146 2.29 19.89 -15.50
C ASN A 146 2.09 19.70 -17.01
N GLY A 147 0.87 20.00 -17.48
CA GLY A 147 0.58 20.17 -18.92
C GLY A 147 -0.11 18.99 -19.61
N TYR A 148 -0.26 17.84 -18.95
CA TYR A 148 -0.97 16.68 -19.53
C TYR A 148 -2.40 16.49 -19.00
N GLY A 149 -2.90 17.40 -18.14
CA GLY A 149 -4.24 17.29 -17.54
C GLY A 149 -5.36 17.15 -18.57
N ASP A 150 -5.38 17.99 -19.60
CA ASP A 150 -6.39 17.93 -20.68
C ASP A 150 -6.27 16.63 -21.48
N THR A 151 -5.05 16.16 -21.75
CA THR A 151 -4.82 14.90 -22.47
C THR A 151 -5.28 13.68 -21.67
N ILE A 152 -4.99 13.65 -20.37
CA ILE A 152 -5.39 12.57 -19.46
C ILE A 152 -6.92 12.54 -19.28
N THR A 153 -7.56 13.71 -19.15
CA THR A 153 -9.02 13.79 -18.93
C THR A 153 -9.84 13.56 -20.20
N SER A 154 -9.30 13.89 -21.37
CA SER A 154 -9.98 13.76 -22.67
C SER A 154 -9.75 12.41 -23.34
N ILE A 155 -9.16 11.45 -22.63
CA ILE A 155 -8.85 10.13 -23.18
C ILE A 155 -10.13 9.39 -23.60
N SER A 156 -10.12 8.81 -24.80
CA SER A 156 -11.25 8.07 -25.35
C SER A 156 -11.58 6.83 -24.50
N ASN A 157 -12.85 6.41 -24.50
CA ASN A 157 -13.26 5.11 -23.97
C ASN A 157 -12.82 3.94 -24.87
N ASP A 158 -12.33 4.23 -26.08
CA ASP A 158 -11.78 3.23 -26.99
C ASP A 158 -10.50 2.62 -26.39
N PRO A 159 -10.46 1.29 -26.12
CA PRO A 159 -9.28 0.63 -25.56
C PRO A 159 -8.03 0.69 -26.43
N SER A 160 -8.16 1.05 -27.71
CA SER A 160 -7.02 1.25 -28.62
C SER A 160 -6.37 2.64 -28.49
N PHE A 161 -6.97 3.53 -27.72
CA PHE A 161 -6.44 4.87 -27.48
C PHE A 161 -5.63 4.90 -26.17
N PHE A 162 -4.39 5.39 -26.28
CA PHE A 162 -3.44 5.44 -25.17
C PHE A 162 -2.94 6.87 -24.98
N VAL A 163 -2.67 7.24 -23.72
CA VAL A 163 -1.86 8.40 -23.39
C VAL A 163 -0.40 7.97 -23.23
N GLU A 164 0.48 8.71 -23.88
CA GLU A 164 1.93 8.57 -23.74
C GLU A 164 2.41 9.65 -22.78
N LEU A 165 2.79 9.22 -21.57
CA LEU A 165 3.46 10.07 -20.60
C LEU A 165 4.95 9.73 -20.63
N PRO A 166 5.85 10.73 -20.53
CA PRO A 166 7.27 10.44 -20.56
C PRO A 166 7.63 9.39 -19.49
N VAL A 167 8.52 8.45 -19.85
CA VAL A 167 9.06 7.37 -19.01
C VAL A 167 8.07 6.32 -18.48
N LEU A 168 6.77 6.46 -18.76
CA LEU A 168 5.73 5.55 -18.31
C LEU A 168 5.30 4.58 -19.42
N PRO A 169 4.74 3.41 -19.08
CA PRO A 169 4.08 2.56 -20.07
C PRO A 169 2.91 3.29 -20.73
N GLN A 170 2.49 2.85 -21.91
CA GLN A 170 1.27 3.34 -22.55
C GLN A 170 0.06 3.02 -21.66
N LEU A 171 -0.70 4.06 -21.30
CA LEU A 171 -1.87 3.95 -20.42
C LEU A 171 -3.13 4.18 -21.23
N SER A 172 -4.06 3.22 -21.18
CA SER A 172 -5.42 3.43 -21.64
C SER A 172 -6.26 4.06 -20.52
N LYS A 173 -7.49 4.48 -20.82
CA LYS A 173 -8.38 5.12 -19.84
C LYS A 173 -8.56 4.29 -18.57
N ARG A 174 -8.77 2.97 -18.71
CA ARG A 174 -8.97 2.02 -17.62
C ARG A 174 -7.72 1.77 -16.77
N ASP A 175 -6.57 2.29 -17.18
CA ASP A 175 -5.28 2.13 -16.49
C ASP A 175 -4.94 3.37 -15.64
N LEU A 176 -5.67 4.48 -15.83
CA LEU A 176 -5.46 5.69 -15.05
C LEU A 176 -6.06 5.56 -13.63
N PRO A 177 -5.52 6.29 -12.64
CA PRO A 177 -6.14 6.37 -11.32
C PRO A 177 -7.62 6.74 -11.44
N SER A 178 -8.48 6.05 -10.69
CA SER A 178 -9.94 6.10 -10.88
C SER A 178 -10.56 7.49 -10.71
N PHE A 179 -9.81 8.42 -10.12
CA PHE A 179 -10.22 9.79 -9.85
C PHE A 179 -9.69 10.83 -10.83
N LEU A 180 -8.89 10.40 -11.82
CA LEU A 180 -8.59 11.19 -13.00
C LEU A 180 -9.58 10.92 -14.14
N ASP A 181 -10.37 9.85 -14.05
CA ASP A 181 -11.41 9.52 -15.02
C ASP A 181 -12.68 10.36 -14.77
N ALA A 182 -12.86 11.42 -15.56
CA ALA A 182 -14.01 12.31 -15.48
C ALA A 182 -15.36 11.64 -15.85
N SER A 183 -15.35 10.44 -16.44
CA SER A 183 -16.57 9.69 -16.74
C SER A 183 -16.99 8.72 -15.63
N ASN A 184 -16.11 8.49 -14.65
CA ASN A 184 -16.46 7.69 -13.48
C ASN A 184 -17.50 8.47 -12.65
N PRO A 185 -18.72 7.95 -12.42
CA PRO A 185 -19.74 8.64 -11.63
C PRO A 185 -19.24 9.03 -10.23
N ASP A 186 -18.30 8.27 -9.69
CA ASP A 186 -17.70 8.56 -8.39
C ASP A 186 -16.64 9.67 -8.46
N SER A 187 -16.02 9.94 -9.62
CA SER A 187 -14.98 10.98 -9.76
C SER A 187 -15.49 12.38 -9.41
N ASP A 188 -16.80 12.60 -9.57
CA ASP A 188 -17.47 13.86 -9.24
C ASP A 188 -17.83 14.00 -7.75
N THR A 189 -17.67 12.93 -6.97
CA THR A 189 -17.89 12.96 -5.51
C THR A 189 -16.88 13.88 -4.83
N LYS A 190 -17.28 14.45 -3.69
CA LYS A 190 -16.44 15.34 -2.88
C LYS A 190 -15.10 14.67 -2.50
N SER A 191 -15.12 13.38 -2.21
CA SER A 191 -13.94 12.60 -1.78
C SER A 191 -12.86 12.52 -2.86
N PHE A 192 -13.24 12.32 -4.13
CA PHE A 192 -12.28 12.17 -5.22
C PHE A 192 -11.70 13.51 -5.69
N LYS A 193 -12.52 14.56 -5.79
CA LYS A 193 -12.02 15.94 -6.01
C LYS A 193 -11.05 16.39 -4.92
N PHE A 194 -11.32 15.99 -3.68
CA PHE A 194 -10.43 16.25 -2.57
C PHE A 194 -9.06 15.58 -2.75
N LEU A 195 -9.00 14.29 -3.11
CA LEU A 195 -7.74 13.58 -3.30
C LEU A 195 -6.87 14.28 -4.34
N LEU A 196 -7.48 14.67 -5.46
CA LEU A 196 -6.80 15.42 -6.52
C LEU A 196 -6.23 16.76 -6.01
N HIS A 197 -7.02 17.52 -5.25
CA HIS A 197 -6.54 18.74 -4.61
C HIS A 197 -5.34 18.48 -3.68
N ARG A 198 -5.36 17.38 -2.91
CA ARG A 198 -4.24 17.04 -2.01
C ARG A 198 -2.98 16.62 -2.76
N PHE A 199 -3.10 15.91 -3.87
CA PHE A 199 -1.93 15.62 -4.71
C PHE A 199 -1.34 16.90 -5.30
N LYS A 200 -2.17 17.86 -5.72
CA LYS A 200 -1.69 19.18 -6.14
C LYS A 200 -0.97 19.92 -5.00
N GLU A 201 -1.55 19.93 -3.82
CA GLU A 201 -0.94 20.54 -2.62
C GLU A 201 0.40 19.86 -2.26
N GLN A 202 0.49 18.54 -2.41
CA GLN A 202 1.70 17.76 -2.18
C GLN A 202 2.80 18.15 -3.16
N LEU A 203 2.50 18.23 -4.46
CA LEU A 203 3.47 18.68 -5.47
C LEU A 203 3.92 20.13 -5.23
N ASN A 204 2.99 21.02 -4.88
CA ASN A 204 3.32 22.41 -4.54
C ASN A 204 4.27 22.46 -3.33
N THR A 205 4.00 21.66 -2.29
CA THR A 205 4.85 21.60 -1.09
C THR A 205 6.26 21.12 -1.43
N LEU A 206 6.39 20.10 -2.29
CA LEU A 206 7.70 19.60 -2.73
C LEU A 206 8.45 20.64 -3.58
N ASN A 207 7.74 21.39 -4.44
CA ASN A 207 8.34 22.43 -5.29
C ASN A 207 8.86 23.65 -4.52
N GLU A 208 8.50 23.80 -3.25
CA GLU A 208 9.05 24.85 -2.38
C GLU A 208 10.42 24.47 -1.78
N GLU A 209 10.78 23.19 -1.81
CA GLU A 209 12.08 22.70 -1.38
C GLU A 209 13.06 22.70 -2.57
N GLU A 210 14.35 23.01 -2.33
CA GLU A 210 15.37 23.03 -3.39
C GLU A 210 15.69 21.63 -3.92
N ASN A 211 15.73 20.64 -3.02
CA ASN A 211 15.98 19.23 -3.32
C ASN A 211 15.08 18.33 -2.45
N PRO A 212 13.76 18.32 -2.69
CA PRO A 212 12.82 17.47 -1.97
C PRO A 212 13.16 15.99 -2.08
N ARG A 213 13.20 15.32 -0.94
CA ARG A 213 13.40 13.87 -0.83
C ARG A 213 12.07 13.14 -0.79
N ILE A 214 11.97 12.07 -1.56
CA ILE A 214 10.80 11.21 -1.65
C ILE A 214 11.27 9.77 -1.45
N LEU A 215 10.99 9.21 -0.27
CA LEU A 215 11.19 7.79 -0.01
C LEU A 215 10.04 7.02 -0.67
N VAL A 216 10.35 6.15 -1.61
CA VAL A 216 9.36 5.33 -2.32
C VAL A 216 9.40 3.91 -1.81
N ASN A 217 8.25 3.36 -1.43
CA ASN A 217 8.12 1.93 -1.16
C ASN A 217 8.16 1.13 -2.49
N THR A 218 9.33 1.01 -3.08
CA THR A 218 9.65 0.25 -4.30
C THR A 218 11.14 -0.11 -4.28
N PHE A 219 11.64 -0.90 -5.22
CA PHE A 219 13.07 -1.21 -5.37
C PHE A 219 13.57 -0.86 -6.78
N ASP A 220 14.87 -0.58 -6.91
CA ASP A 220 15.46 -0.02 -8.14
C ASP A 220 15.16 -0.84 -9.40
N ALA A 221 15.20 -2.16 -9.30
CA ALA A 221 14.94 -3.04 -10.43
C ALA A 221 13.46 -3.10 -10.86
N LEU A 222 12.52 -2.69 -9.99
CA LEU A 222 11.07 -2.75 -10.27
C LEU A 222 10.59 -1.57 -11.11
N GLU A 223 11.08 -0.37 -10.82
CA GLU A 223 10.67 0.89 -11.47
C GLU A 223 11.88 1.76 -11.90
N PRO A 224 12.86 1.23 -12.65
CA PRO A 224 14.13 1.92 -12.89
C PRO A 224 14.00 3.18 -13.75
N GLU A 225 13.06 3.22 -14.69
CA GLU A 225 12.78 4.42 -15.48
C GLU A 225 12.12 5.49 -14.61
N ALA A 226 11.04 5.14 -13.90
CA ALA A 226 10.31 6.08 -13.06
C ALA A 226 11.18 6.67 -11.93
N LEU A 227 12.09 5.89 -11.33
CA LEU A 227 13.00 6.40 -10.31
C LEU A 227 14.05 7.38 -10.83
N ARG A 228 14.41 7.32 -12.14
CA ARG A 228 15.44 8.18 -12.76
C ARG A 228 14.89 9.37 -13.55
N ALA A 229 13.59 9.40 -13.78
CA ALA A 229 12.98 10.21 -14.83
C ALA A 229 12.77 11.69 -14.52
N ILE A 230 12.64 12.05 -13.24
CA ILE A 230 12.54 13.47 -12.90
C ILE A 230 13.95 14.04 -12.78
N ASP A 231 14.17 15.06 -13.61
CA ASP A 231 15.27 16.03 -13.64
C ASP A 231 15.73 16.42 -12.21
N GLU A 232 16.94 16.98 -12.06
CA GLU A 232 17.73 17.20 -10.81
C GLU A 232 17.00 17.76 -9.56
N LYS A 233 15.71 18.11 -9.66
CA LYS A 233 14.85 18.72 -8.65
C LYS A 233 14.15 17.74 -7.69
N LEU A 234 13.76 16.52 -8.09
CA LEU A 234 13.09 15.58 -7.17
C LEU A 234 13.97 14.35 -6.92
N ASN A 235 14.32 14.10 -5.66
CA ASN A 235 15.16 12.98 -5.28
C ASN A 235 14.31 11.78 -4.83
N PHE A 236 14.09 10.82 -5.75
CA PHE A 236 13.42 9.56 -5.45
C PHE A 236 14.41 8.54 -4.88
N ILE A 237 14.10 8.03 -3.69
CA ILE A 237 14.93 7.07 -2.98
C ILE A 237 14.11 5.80 -2.80
N ALA A 238 14.50 4.72 -3.49
CA ALA A 238 13.84 3.43 -3.38
C ALA A 238 14.20 2.75 -2.04
N ILE A 239 13.21 2.55 -1.17
CA ILE A 239 13.40 1.98 0.17
C ILE A 239 12.56 0.72 0.42
N GLY A 240 11.86 0.24 -0.60
CA GLY A 240 11.04 -0.96 -0.55
C GLY A 240 11.77 -2.18 -1.12
N PRO A 241 11.23 -3.40 -0.96
CA PRO A 241 9.92 -3.67 -0.40
C PRO A 241 9.89 -3.53 1.13
N LEU A 242 8.99 -2.70 1.66
CA LEU A 242 8.75 -2.56 3.11
C LEU A 242 7.86 -3.70 3.63
N VAL A 243 8.38 -4.92 3.55
CA VAL A 243 7.76 -6.19 4.00
C VAL A 243 8.53 -6.71 5.23
N PRO A 244 7.91 -7.47 6.16
CA PRO A 244 8.62 -7.95 7.35
C PRO A 244 9.86 -8.77 6.98
N SER A 245 10.99 -8.41 7.57
CA SER A 245 12.31 -8.92 7.16
C SER A 245 12.53 -10.41 7.39
N ALA A 246 11.74 -11.07 8.26
CA ALA A 246 11.78 -12.53 8.38
C ALA A 246 11.50 -13.25 7.05
N PHE A 247 10.81 -12.59 6.11
CA PHE A 247 10.46 -13.12 4.80
C PHE A 247 11.37 -12.64 3.65
N LEU A 248 12.38 -11.82 3.95
CA LEU A 248 13.32 -11.29 2.96
C LEU A 248 14.67 -12.00 3.08
N ASP A 249 15.51 -11.56 4.02
CA ASP A 249 16.87 -12.09 4.22
C ASP A 249 16.95 -13.18 5.31
N GLY A 250 15.85 -13.41 6.02
CA GLY A 250 15.73 -14.41 7.08
C GLY A 250 16.63 -14.16 8.30
N LYS A 251 17.30 -13.00 8.39
CA LYS A 251 18.23 -12.67 9.48
C LYS A 251 17.50 -12.25 10.74
N TYR A 252 16.46 -11.44 10.59
CA TYR A 252 15.64 -10.98 11.70
C TYR A 252 14.40 -11.85 11.84
N ARG A 253 14.61 -13.11 12.22
CA ARG A 253 13.55 -14.13 12.35
C ARG A 253 12.41 -13.75 13.31
N SER A 254 12.60 -12.75 14.16
CA SER A 254 11.56 -12.23 15.07
C SER A 254 10.58 -11.26 14.38
N ASP A 255 10.93 -10.72 13.21
CA ASP A 255 10.10 -9.77 12.46
C ASP A 255 9.18 -10.50 11.46
N THR A 256 8.24 -11.27 12.01
CA THR A 256 7.32 -12.14 11.24
C THR A 256 6.00 -11.48 10.89
N SER A 257 5.79 -10.20 11.25
CA SER A 257 4.57 -9.47 10.91
C SER A 257 4.76 -7.96 10.98
N PHE A 258 3.79 -7.22 10.44
CA PHE A 258 3.73 -5.76 10.58
C PHE A 258 3.44 -5.31 12.01
N ALA A 259 2.93 -6.19 12.88
CA ALA A 259 2.64 -5.93 14.29
C ALA A 259 1.53 -4.88 14.58
N ALA A 260 0.93 -4.29 13.54
CA ALA A 260 -0.13 -3.29 13.62
C ALA A 260 -1.35 -3.66 12.76
N ASP A 261 -1.66 -4.96 12.68
CA ASP A 261 -2.90 -5.43 12.08
C ASP A 261 -4.08 -4.78 12.84
N LEU A 262 -4.86 -3.93 12.16
CA LEU A 262 -5.98 -3.19 12.76
C LEU A 262 -7.22 -4.08 12.98
N PHE A 263 -7.12 -5.37 12.67
CA PHE A 263 -8.19 -6.38 12.73
C PHE A 263 -7.66 -7.66 13.39
N GLN A 264 -8.54 -8.37 14.09
CA GLN A 264 -8.17 -9.56 14.88
C GLN A 264 -8.05 -10.80 14.00
N LYS A 265 -6.92 -11.51 14.07
CA LYS A 265 -6.67 -12.76 13.30
C LYS A 265 -7.55 -13.92 13.77
N SER A 266 -8.10 -14.69 12.84
CA SER A 266 -8.55 -16.06 13.10
C SER A 266 -7.32 -16.97 13.31
N LYS A 267 -7.43 -18.07 14.06
CA LYS A 267 -6.29 -18.98 14.34
C LYS A 267 -6.25 -20.22 13.45
N ASP A 268 -7.39 -20.60 12.87
CA ASP A 268 -7.58 -21.97 12.35
C ASP A 268 -7.24 -22.08 10.85
N TYR A 269 -6.98 -20.95 10.17
CA TYR A 269 -6.72 -20.96 8.71
C TYR A 269 -5.35 -21.51 8.34
N VAL A 270 -4.34 -21.42 9.22
CA VAL A 270 -2.99 -21.93 8.95
C VAL A 270 -3.01 -23.46 8.90
N GLU A 271 -3.63 -24.09 9.90
CA GLU A 271 -3.79 -25.54 9.95
C GLU A 271 -4.60 -26.04 8.75
N TRP A 272 -5.59 -25.29 8.30
CA TRP A 272 -6.34 -25.61 7.08
C TRP A 272 -5.47 -25.52 5.82
N LEU A 273 -4.60 -24.51 5.72
CA LEU A 273 -3.65 -24.34 4.61
C LEU A 273 -2.61 -25.46 4.56
N ASP A 274 -2.12 -25.93 5.71
CA ASP A 274 -1.15 -27.02 5.84
C ASP A 274 -1.68 -28.34 5.24
N LEU A 275 -3.00 -28.54 5.26
CA LEU A 275 -3.65 -29.73 4.71
C LEU A 275 -3.83 -29.68 3.19
N LYS A 276 -3.49 -28.56 2.52
CA LYS A 276 -3.72 -28.40 1.08
C LYS A 276 -2.47 -28.72 0.25
N PRO A 277 -2.63 -29.28 -0.95
CA PRO A 277 -1.50 -29.48 -1.87
C PRO A 277 -0.78 -28.17 -2.20
N LYS A 278 0.49 -28.28 -2.54
CA LYS A 278 1.32 -27.15 -2.98
C LYS A 278 0.66 -26.43 -4.16
N SER A 279 0.65 -25.10 -4.11
CA SER A 279 0.13 -24.23 -5.18
C SER A 279 -1.29 -24.59 -5.66
N SER A 280 -2.17 -24.97 -4.74
CA SER A 280 -3.56 -25.35 -5.04
C SER A 280 -4.60 -24.35 -4.55
N VAL A 281 -4.26 -23.54 -3.54
CA VAL A 281 -5.19 -22.63 -2.87
C VAL A 281 -5.27 -21.30 -3.61
N VAL A 282 -6.50 -20.78 -3.76
CA VAL A 282 -6.77 -19.39 -4.16
C VAL A 282 -6.98 -18.54 -2.91
N TYR A 283 -6.15 -17.52 -2.71
CA TYR A 283 -6.40 -16.50 -1.69
C TYR A 283 -7.22 -15.36 -2.27
N VAL A 284 -8.24 -14.88 -1.56
CA VAL A 284 -9.11 -13.79 -2.00
C VAL A 284 -9.20 -12.72 -0.91
N SER A 285 -8.79 -11.50 -1.24
CA SER A 285 -8.83 -10.35 -0.33
C SER A 285 -8.79 -9.04 -1.10
N PHE A 286 -9.70 -8.13 -0.76
CA PHE A 286 -9.85 -6.81 -1.39
C PHE A 286 -9.35 -5.66 -0.51
N GLY A 287 -8.50 -5.97 0.48
CA GLY A 287 -7.90 -4.98 1.36
C GLY A 287 -8.84 -4.42 2.44
N SER A 288 -8.38 -3.39 3.14
CA SER A 288 -9.08 -2.84 4.31
C SER A 288 -10.11 -1.76 4.01
N LEU A 289 -10.15 -1.25 2.77
CA LEU A 289 -10.96 -0.09 2.38
C LEU A 289 -12.05 -0.43 1.36
N ALA A 290 -11.89 -1.50 0.56
CA ALA A 290 -12.90 -1.85 -0.44
C ALA A 290 -14.13 -2.46 0.23
N THR A 291 -15.31 -2.01 -0.19
CA THR A 291 -16.60 -2.61 0.12
C THR A 291 -17.24 -3.01 -1.20
N LEU A 292 -17.53 -4.31 -1.36
CA LEU A 292 -18.09 -4.85 -2.60
C LEU A 292 -19.62 -4.83 -2.53
N SER A 293 -20.27 -4.68 -3.68
CA SER A 293 -21.72 -4.85 -3.74
C SER A 293 -22.10 -6.31 -3.51
N LYS A 294 -23.29 -6.56 -2.93
CA LYS A 294 -23.81 -7.93 -2.75
C LYS A 294 -23.79 -8.73 -4.04
N ARG A 295 -24.17 -8.12 -5.17
CA ARG A 295 -24.11 -8.75 -6.50
C ARG A 295 -22.69 -9.19 -6.85
N GLN A 296 -21.69 -8.36 -6.58
CA GLN A 296 -20.30 -8.71 -6.87
C GLN A 296 -19.78 -9.83 -5.97
N VAL A 297 -20.16 -9.83 -4.68
CA VAL A 297 -19.84 -10.90 -3.72
C VAL A 297 -20.42 -12.24 -4.19
N GLU A 298 -21.67 -12.26 -4.65
CA GLU A 298 -22.30 -13.48 -5.20
C GLU A 298 -21.61 -14.01 -6.47
N GLU A 299 -21.15 -13.13 -7.37
CA GLU A 299 -20.39 -13.56 -8.55
C GLU A 299 -19.00 -14.10 -8.17
N ILE A 300 -18.36 -13.56 -7.14
CA ILE A 300 -17.11 -14.13 -6.59
C ILE A 300 -17.36 -15.52 -6.02
N ALA A 301 -18.41 -15.69 -5.22
CA ALA A 301 -18.82 -17.00 -4.71
C ALA A 301 -19.05 -18.01 -5.85
N ARG A 302 -19.78 -17.60 -6.90
CA ARG A 302 -20.02 -18.41 -8.08
C ARG A 302 -18.71 -18.82 -8.77
N GLY A 303 -17.81 -17.87 -9.02
CA GLY A 303 -16.53 -18.13 -9.67
C GLY A 303 -15.63 -19.07 -8.87
N LEU A 304 -15.61 -18.94 -7.53
CA LEU A 304 -14.84 -19.83 -6.65
C LEU A 304 -15.37 -21.25 -6.68
N LEU A 305 -16.70 -21.44 -6.56
CA LEU A 305 -17.32 -22.77 -6.62
C LEU A 305 -17.06 -23.45 -7.97
N GLU A 306 -17.19 -22.70 -9.06
CA GLU A 306 -16.98 -23.18 -10.42
C GLU A 306 -15.52 -23.45 -10.77
N SER A 307 -14.57 -22.86 -10.05
CA SER A 307 -13.14 -23.17 -10.20
C SER A 307 -12.78 -24.53 -9.61
N HIS A 308 -13.58 -25.07 -8.70
CA HIS A 308 -13.32 -26.30 -7.94
C HIS A 308 -11.95 -26.33 -7.23
N ARG A 309 -11.35 -25.16 -6.97
CA ARG A 309 -10.09 -25.03 -6.24
C ARG A 309 -10.36 -24.69 -4.77
N PRO A 310 -9.57 -25.22 -3.83
CA PRO A 310 -9.65 -24.76 -2.45
C PRO A 310 -9.34 -23.27 -2.40
N PHE A 311 -10.06 -22.53 -1.57
CA PHE A 311 -9.84 -21.09 -1.42
C PHE A 311 -9.84 -20.66 0.04
N LEU A 312 -9.11 -19.59 0.34
CA LEU A 312 -9.22 -18.84 1.58
C LEU A 312 -9.72 -17.43 1.23
N TRP A 313 -10.93 -17.09 1.64
CA TRP A 313 -11.56 -15.82 1.30
C TRP A 313 -11.77 -14.96 2.55
N VAL A 314 -11.19 -13.75 2.53
CA VAL A 314 -11.41 -12.75 3.57
C VAL A 314 -12.67 -11.96 3.27
N ILE A 315 -13.67 -12.06 4.13
CA ILE A 315 -14.92 -11.28 4.08
C ILE A 315 -15.06 -10.55 5.42
N ARG A 316 -15.03 -9.22 5.40
CA ARG A 316 -15.05 -8.44 6.65
C ARG A 316 -16.47 -8.37 7.20
N ALA A 317 -16.62 -8.45 8.52
CA ALA A 317 -17.87 -8.04 9.17
C ALA A 317 -18.09 -6.54 8.91
N THR A 318 -19.34 -6.15 8.63
CA THR A 318 -19.67 -4.73 8.51
C THR A 318 -19.55 -4.03 9.86
N GLU A 319 -19.43 -2.70 9.86
CA GLU A 319 -19.28 -1.90 11.08
C GLU A 319 -20.49 -1.99 12.03
N ASN A 320 -21.65 -2.47 11.54
CA ASN A 320 -22.86 -2.70 12.34
C ASN A 320 -22.87 -4.06 13.04
N GLY A 321 -21.84 -4.88 12.85
CA GLY A 321 -21.80 -6.26 13.37
C GLY A 321 -22.68 -7.23 12.58
N GLU A 322 -23.26 -6.80 11.45
CA GLU A 322 -23.86 -7.68 10.46
C GLU A 322 -22.71 -8.28 9.64
N ASN A 323 -22.56 -9.61 9.67
CA ASN A 323 -21.56 -10.26 8.84
C ASN A 323 -22.07 -10.30 7.41
N GLU A 324 -21.32 -9.75 6.45
CA GLU A 324 -21.59 -9.97 5.02
C GLU A 324 -21.59 -11.49 4.70
N GLU A 325 -20.91 -12.30 5.52
CA GLU A 325 -20.92 -13.76 5.47
C GLU A 325 -22.31 -14.39 5.72
N ASP A 326 -23.16 -13.75 6.54
CA ASP A 326 -24.47 -14.31 6.91
C ASP A 326 -25.50 -14.15 5.78
N GLU A 327 -25.16 -13.39 4.73
CA GLU A 327 -26.02 -13.16 3.56
C GLU A 327 -25.60 -13.91 2.29
N LEU A 328 -24.50 -14.68 2.32
CA LEU A 328 -24.03 -15.47 1.17
C LEU A 328 -25.01 -16.58 0.82
N SER A 329 -25.57 -16.54 -0.39
CA SER A 329 -26.61 -17.47 -0.83
C SER A 329 -26.19 -18.95 -0.82
N ARG A 330 -24.90 -19.23 -1.04
CA ARG A 330 -24.32 -20.60 -1.18
C ARG A 330 -23.20 -20.88 -0.18
N ARG A 331 -23.31 -20.34 1.04
CA ARG A 331 -22.29 -20.49 2.10
C ARG A 331 -21.91 -21.94 2.40
N GLU A 332 -22.91 -22.83 2.55
CA GLU A 332 -22.64 -24.25 2.87
C GLU A 332 -21.80 -24.95 1.79
N GLU A 333 -22.04 -24.64 0.51
CA GLU A 333 -21.23 -25.18 -0.60
C GLU A 333 -19.82 -24.60 -0.60
N LEU A 334 -19.69 -23.30 -0.30
CA LEU A 334 -18.40 -22.61 -0.19
C LEU A 334 -17.54 -23.21 0.94
N GLU A 335 -18.12 -23.47 2.10
CA GLU A 335 -17.42 -24.04 3.26
C GLU A 335 -17.03 -25.52 3.08
N GLN A 336 -17.67 -26.23 2.13
CA GLN A 336 -17.23 -27.58 1.72
C GLN A 336 -15.95 -27.54 0.86
N LEU A 337 -15.73 -26.46 0.12
CA LEU A 337 -14.61 -26.31 -0.82
C LEU A 337 -13.44 -25.49 -0.23
N GLY A 338 -13.76 -24.44 0.51
CA GLY A 338 -12.84 -23.41 0.97
C GLY A 338 -13.02 -23.06 2.45
N MET A 339 -12.38 -21.97 2.85
CA MET A 339 -12.53 -21.36 4.17
C MET A 339 -12.80 -19.86 4.01
N ILE A 340 -13.79 -19.36 4.74
CA ILE A 340 -14.10 -17.93 4.82
C ILE A 340 -13.69 -17.44 6.21
N VAL A 341 -12.98 -16.31 6.27
CA VAL A 341 -12.53 -15.72 7.54
C VAL A 341 -12.75 -14.21 7.55
N PRO A 342 -13.00 -13.61 8.74
CA PRO A 342 -13.10 -12.16 8.86
C PRO A 342 -11.77 -11.46 8.63
N TRP A 343 -10.67 -12.12 8.99
CA TRP A 343 -9.31 -11.61 8.85
C TRP A 343 -8.26 -12.71 8.97
N CYS A 344 -7.14 -12.57 8.26
CA CYS A 344 -5.96 -13.41 8.36
C CYS A 344 -4.67 -12.58 8.30
N GLY A 345 -3.55 -13.16 8.76
CA GLY A 345 -2.23 -12.60 8.50
C GLY A 345 -1.88 -12.76 7.02
N GLN A 346 -2.10 -11.72 6.21
CA GLN A 346 -1.89 -11.81 4.75
C GLN A 346 -0.49 -12.29 4.37
N VAL A 347 0.56 -11.76 5.01
CA VAL A 347 1.95 -12.18 4.78
C VAL A 347 2.16 -13.67 5.08
N GLU A 348 1.49 -14.21 6.10
CA GLU A 348 1.56 -15.64 6.44
C GLU A 348 0.92 -16.49 5.34
N VAL A 349 -0.26 -16.09 4.84
CA VAL A 349 -0.94 -16.75 3.72
C VAL A 349 -0.10 -16.67 2.44
N LEU A 350 0.44 -15.50 2.12
CA LEU A 350 1.27 -15.30 0.92
C LEU A 350 2.58 -16.10 0.95
N SER A 351 3.13 -16.32 2.14
CA SER A 351 4.32 -17.16 2.33
C SER A 351 4.02 -18.67 2.31
N HIS A 352 2.75 -19.07 2.37
CA HIS A 352 2.37 -20.46 2.55
C HIS A 352 2.55 -21.30 1.27
N PRO A 353 3.20 -22.47 1.30
CA PRO A 353 3.46 -23.28 0.10
C PRO A 353 2.21 -23.74 -0.66
N SER A 354 1.07 -23.87 0.02
CA SER A 354 -0.18 -24.28 -0.63
C SER A 354 -0.82 -23.19 -1.47
N LEU A 355 -0.40 -21.92 -1.32
CA LEU A 355 -0.92 -20.83 -2.12
C LEU A 355 -0.47 -20.93 -3.58
N GLY A 356 -1.42 -20.85 -4.50
CA GLY A 356 -1.17 -20.85 -5.94
C GLY A 356 -1.49 -19.52 -6.65
N CYS A 357 -2.45 -18.75 -6.14
CA CYS A 357 -2.85 -17.48 -6.73
C CYS A 357 -3.48 -16.55 -5.68
N PHE A 358 -3.27 -15.24 -5.82
CA PHE A 358 -3.99 -14.22 -5.06
C PHE A 358 -4.94 -13.42 -5.97
N VAL A 359 -6.26 -13.54 -5.72
CA VAL A 359 -7.27 -12.63 -6.26
C VAL A 359 -7.30 -11.37 -5.40
N SER A 360 -6.84 -10.26 -5.97
CA SER A 360 -6.54 -9.04 -5.20
C SER A 360 -7.07 -7.78 -5.86
N HIS A 361 -7.49 -6.84 -5.02
CA HIS A 361 -7.75 -5.45 -5.41
C HIS A 361 -6.53 -4.68 -5.96
N CYS A 362 -5.33 -5.26 -5.95
CA CYS A 362 -4.10 -4.63 -6.48
C CYS A 362 -3.64 -3.40 -5.69
N GLY A 363 -3.94 -3.30 -4.39
CA GLY A 363 -3.31 -2.30 -3.52
C GLY A 363 -1.80 -2.49 -3.45
N TRP A 364 -1.02 -1.41 -3.51
CA TRP A 364 0.43 -1.47 -3.74
C TRP A 364 1.20 -2.32 -2.73
N ASN A 365 0.87 -2.24 -1.44
CA ASN A 365 1.51 -3.07 -0.42
C ASN A 365 1.28 -4.57 -0.68
N SER A 366 0.06 -4.96 -1.04
CA SER A 366 -0.27 -6.35 -1.37
C SER A 366 0.42 -6.81 -2.66
N SER A 367 0.55 -5.93 -3.64
CA SER A 367 1.30 -6.19 -4.87
C SER A 367 2.79 -6.42 -4.60
N LEU A 368 3.41 -5.61 -3.73
CA LEU A 368 4.80 -5.81 -3.29
C LEU A 368 4.98 -7.12 -2.52
N GLU A 369 4.04 -7.47 -1.64
CA GLU A 369 4.07 -8.76 -0.95
C GLU A 369 4.01 -9.92 -1.97
N CYS A 370 3.15 -9.85 -2.99
CA CYS A 370 3.10 -10.87 -4.06
C CYS A 370 4.42 -10.99 -4.81
N LEU A 371 5.04 -9.86 -5.16
CA LEU A 371 6.36 -9.82 -5.80
C LEU A 371 7.41 -10.47 -4.90
N VAL A 372 7.41 -10.16 -3.60
CA VAL A 372 8.33 -10.73 -2.60
C VAL A 372 8.11 -12.21 -2.38
N PHE A 373 6.88 -12.72 -2.45
CA PHE A 373 6.61 -14.14 -2.25
C PHE A 373 6.63 -14.95 -3.56
N GLY A 374 6.70 -14.28 -4.71
CA GLY A 374 6.64 -14.92 -6.02
C GLY A 374 5.28 -15.56 -6.28
N VAL A 375 4.20 -14.88 -5.87
CA VAL A 375 2.82 -15.34 -6.00
C VAL A 375 2.15 -14.64 -7.20
N PRO A 376 1.68 -15.39 -8.21
CA PRO A 376 0.88 -14.83 -9.29
C PRO A 376 -0.47 -14.27 -8.83
N MET A 377 -1.02 -13.35 -9.61
CA MET A 377 -2.21 -12.58 -9.22
C MET A 377 -3.35 -12.65 -10.24
N VAL A 378 -4.59 -12.68 -9.74
CA VAL A 378 -5.76 -12.22 -10.50
C VAL A 378 -6.06 -10.80 -10.05
N CYS A 379 -5.89 -9.86 -10.96
CA CYS A 379 -6.01 -8.44 -10.71
C CYS A 379 -7.47 -8.00 -10.80
N PHE A 380 -8.02 -7.54 -9.69
CA PHE A 380 -9.41 -7.13 -9.53
C PHE A 380 -9.52 -5.71 -8.95
N PRO A 381 -9.00 -4.69 -9.67
CA PRO A 381 -8.93 -3.33 -9.15
C PRO A 381 -10.32 -2.74 -8.90
N GLN A 382 -10.46 -2.00 -7.80
CA GLN A 382 -11.70 -1.34 -7.39
C GLN A 382 -11.63 0.17 -7.62
N SER A 383 -10.60 0.85 -7.10
CA SER A 383 -10.51 2.33 -7.14
C SER A 383 -9.10 2.85 -6.87
N SER A 384 -8.94 4.18 -6.83
CA SER A 384 -7.67 4.89 -6.58
C SER A 384 -6.61 4.52 -7.62
N ASP A 385 -5.40 4.19 -7.19
CA ASP A 385 -4.23 3.75 -7.96
C ASP A 385 -4.31 2.28 -8.42
N GLN A 386 -5.29 1.52 -7.92
CA GLN A 386 -5.40 0.08 -8.21
C GLN A 386 -5.52 -0.25 -9.72
N PRO A 387 -6.24 0.53 -10.56
CA PRO A 387 -6.27 0.28 -11.99
C PRO A 387 -4.88 0.37 -12.65
N THR A 388 -4.06 1.34 -12.24
CA THR A 388 -2.67 1.46 -12.71
C THR A 388 -1.81 0.34 -12.15
N ASN A 389 -1.98 -0.03 -10.88
CA ASN A 389 -1.26 -1.16 -10.30
C ASN A 389 -1.57 -2.46 -11.05
N ALA A 390 -2.84 -2.69 -11.42
CA ALA A 390 -3.24 -3.83 -12.24
C ALA A 390 -2.57 -3.82 -13.63
N LYS A 391 -2.47 -2.65 -14.26
CA LYS A 391 -1.72 -2.46 -15.52
C LYS A 391 -0.25 -2.82 -15.36
N LEU A 392 0.41 -2.37 -14.29
CA LEU A 392 1.80 -2.72 -14.01
C LEU A 392 1.96 -4.23 -13.79
N ILE A 393 1.06 -4.85 -13.03
CA ILE A 393 1.12 -6.30 -12.74
C ILE A 393 0.93 -7.15 -13.99
N GLU A 394 -0.04 -6.78 -14.84
CA GLU A 394 -0.41 -7.52 -16.05
C GLU A 394 0.63 -7.33 -17.18
N ASP A 395 0.97 -6.08 -17.50
CA ASP A 395 1.71 -5.78 -18.74
C ASP A 395 3.22 -5.58 -18.52
N VAL A 396 3.61 -5.05 -17.35
CA VAL A 396 5.01 -4.69 -17.06
C VAL A 396 5.70 -5.81 -16.29
N PHE A 397 5.14 -6.20 -15.14
CA PHE A 397 5.69 -7.26 -14.29
C PHE A 397 5.33 -8.64 -14.81
N LYS A 398 4.19 -8.76 -15.50
CA LYS A 398 3.68 -9.99 -16.12
C LYS A 398 3.56 -11.15 -15.13
N ILE A 399 3.02 -10.86 -13.95
CA ILE A 399 2.77 -11.87 -12.90
C ILE A 399 1.28 -12.11 -12.66
N GLY A 400 0.41 -11.48 -13.45
CA GLY A 400 -1.03 -11.64 -13.26
C GLY A 400 -1.85 -11.37 -14.51
N VAL A 401 -3.16 -11.56 -14.35
CA VAL A 401 -4.18 -11.29 -15.37
C VAL A 401 -5.27 -10.42 -14.76
N ARG A 402 -5.74 -9.41 -15.50
CA ARG A 402 -6.81 -8.52 -15.04
C ARG A 402 -8.18 -9.08 -15.43
N VAL A 403 -9.10 -9.02 -14.49
CA VAL A 403 -10.51 -9.35 -14.73
C VAL A 403 -11.18 -8.32 -15.64
N THR A 404 -12.13 -8.76 -16.43
CA THR A 404 -12.99 -7.93 -17.28
C THR A 404 -14.32 -7.66 -16.58
N VAL A 405 -14.79 -6.42 -16.63
CA VAL A 405 -16.14 -6.06 -16.16
C VAL A 405 -17.13 -6.08 -17.31
N ASN A 406 -18.39 -6.44 -17.03
CA ASN A 406 -19.48 -6.29 -17.98
C ASN A 406 -20.01 -4.84 -18.03
N GLU A 407 -21.07 -4.60 -18.81
CA GLU A 407 -21.67 -3.26 -19.00
C GLU A 407 -22.20 -2.65 -17.69
N ASP A 408 -22.53 -3.47 -16.69
CA ASP A 408 -22.98 -3.02 -15.36
C ASP A 408 -21.80 -2.75 -14.40
N GLY A 409 -20.56 -2.89 -14.85
CA GLY A 409 -19.37 -2.80 -14.00
C GLY A 409 -19.16 -4.00 -13.07
N ILE A 410 -19.83 -5.13 -13.34
CA ILE A 410 -19.73 -6.36 -12.54
C ILE A 410 -18.78 -7.35 -13.22
N VAL A 411 -17.90 -7.97 -12.44
CA VAL A 411 -17.10 -9.11 -12.90
C VAL A 411 -17.89 -10.38 -12.66
N GLU A 412 -18.19 -11.08 -13.74
CA GLU A 412 -18.98 -12.31 -13.70
C GLU A 412 -18.15 -13.50 -13.17
N GLY A 413 -18.79 -14.43 -12.48
CA GLY A 413 -18.18 -15.65 -11.94
C GLY A 413 -17.46 -16.48 -13.00
N ASP A 414 -17.93 -16.51 -14.25
CA ASP A 414 -17.24 -17.18 -15.35
C ASP A 414 -15.93 -16.50 -15.71
N GLU A 415 -15.87 -15.17 -15.62
CA GLU A 415 -14.64 -14.40 -15.81
C GLU A 415 -13.65 -14.63 -14.66
N ILE A 416 -14.15 -14.70 -13.42
CA ILE A 416 -13.34 -15.01 -12.24
C ILE A 416 -12.74 -16.41 -12.37
N LYS A 417 -13.56 -17.41 -12.71
CA LYS A 417 -13.12 -18.79 -13.01
C LYS A 417 -12.07 -18.79 -14.12
N ARG A 418 -12.33 -18.11 -15.24
CA ARG A 418 -11.39 -18.03 -16.37
C ARG A 418 -10.04 -17.47 -15.92
N CYS A 419 -10.03 -16.39 -15.14
CA CYS A 419 -8.79 -15.77 -14.67
C CYS A 419 -8.02 -16.71 -13.73
N ILE A 420 -8.71 -17.36 -12.79
CA ILE A 420 -8.11 -18.37 -11.90
C ILE A 420 -7.48 -19.51 -12.71
N GLU A 421 -8.17 -20.01 -13.73
CA GLU A 421 -7.65 -21.08 -14.60
C GLU A 421 -6.52 -20.62 -15.51
N VAL A 422 -6.48 -19.37 -15.95
CA VAL A 422 -5.32 -18.82 -16.67
C VAL A 422 -4.07 -18.84 -15.79
N VAL A 423 -4.21 -18.49 -14.51
CA VAL A 423 -3.09 -18.44 -13.56
C VAL A 423 -2.66 -19.84 -13.10
N MET A 424 -3.63 -20.72 -12.80
CA MET A 424 -3.39 -21.99 -12.11
C MET A 424 -3.68 -23.26 -12.93
N GLY A 425 -4.17 -23.13 -14.17
CA GLY A 425 -4.60 -24.25 -15.02
C GLY A 425 -3.49 -24.98 -15.78
N GLY A 426 -2.23 -24.60 -15.60
CA GLY A 426 -1.08 -25.27 -16.22
C GLY A 426 -0.88 -24.97 -17.72
N GLY A 427 -1.46 -23.87 -18.22
CA GLY A 427 -1.20 -23.38 -19.57
C GLY A 427 0.04 -22.47 -19.66
N GLU A 428 0.52 -22.22 -20.88
CA GLU A 428 1.73 -21.42 -21.16
C GLU A 428 1.72 -20.04 -20.47
N LYS A 429 0.58 -19.35 -20.48
CA LYS A 429 0.44 -18.04 -19.78
C LYS A 429 0.68 -18.15 -18.27
N GLY A 430 0.13 -19.18 -17.62
CA GLY A 430 0.34 -19.41 -16.19
C GLY A 430 1.79 -19.79 -15.88
N GLU A 431 2.44 -20.55 -16.75
CA GLU A 431 3.87 -20.88 -16.62
C GLU A 431 4.76 -19.64 -16.76
N GLU A 432 4.45 -18.75 -17.72
CA GLU A 432 5.15 -17.47 -17.90
C GLU A 432 5.00 -16.59 -16.64
N MET A 433 3.78 -16.45 -16.11
CA MET A 433 3.53 -15.67 -14.88
C MET A 433 4.31 -16.24 -13.70
N ASN A 434 4.33 -17.57 -13.53
CA ASN A 434 5.11 -18.22 -12.48
C ASN A 434 6.61 -17.99 -12.61
N LYS A 435 7.13 -17.97 -13.85
CA LYS A 435 8.54 -17.67 -14.11
C LYS A 435 8.86 -16.20 -13.76
N ASN A 436 8.00 -15.27 -14.15
CA ASN A 436 8.16 -13.85 -13.84
C ASN A 436 8.03 -13.59 -12.33
N ALA A 437 7.07 -14.23 -11.65
CA ALA A 437 6.90 -14.11 -10.21
C ALA A 437 8.15 -14.56 -9.45
N LYS A 438 8.78 -15.67 -9.86
CA LYS A 438 10.08 -16.10 -9.30
C LYS A 438 11.19 -15.10 -9.57
N LYS A 439 11.29 -14.58 -10.81
CA LYS A 439 12.28 -13.55 -11.16
C LYS A 439 12.16 -12.32 -10.26
N TRP A 440 10.94 -11.80 -10.10
CA TRP A 440 10.71 -10.60 -9.29
C TRP A 440 10.96 -10.84 -7.80
N ARG A 441 10.60 -12.02 -7.29
CA ARG A 441 10.98 -12.42 -5.94
C ARG A 441 12.49 -12.36 -5.75
N ASP A 442 13.23 -12.99 -6.64
CA ASP A 442 14.67 -13.11 -6.49
C ASP A 442 15.34 -11.70 -6.54
N LEU A 443 14.86 -10.80 -7.41
CA LEU A 443 15.29 -9.40 -7.45
C LEU A 443 14.90 -8.60 -6.20
N ALA A 444 13.69 -8.81 -5.67
CA ALA A 444 13.24 -8.16 -4.45
C ALA A 444 14.08 -8.62 -3.23
N MET A 445 14.40 -9.91 -3.17
CA MET A 445 15.29 -10.47 -2.14
C MET A 445 16.71 -9.93 -2.26
N GLU A 446 17.24 -9.79 -3.48
CA GLU A 446 18.55 -9.18 -3.72
C GLU A 446 18.58 -7.72 -3.25
N ALA A 447 17.58 -6.91 -3.62
CA ALA A 447 17.49 -5.51 -3.23
C ALA A 447 17.40 -5.34 -1.69
N ALA A 448 16.65 -6.22 -1.02
CA ALA A 448 16.46 -6.20 0.42
C ALA A 448 17.54 -6.95 1.24
N SER A 449 18.53 -7.56 0.58
CA SER A 449 19.61 -8.28 1.25
C SER A 449 20.54 -7.34 2.03
N GLU A 450 21.37 -7.88 2.92
CA GLU A 450 22.39 -7.10 3.62
C GLU A 450 23.37 -6.47 2.63
N GLY A 451 23.54 -5.15 2.74
CA GLY A 451 24.32 -4.37 1.76
C GLY A 451 23.64 -4.23 0.39
N GLY A 452 22.41 -4.71 0.25
CA GLY A 452 21.56 -4.51 -0.93
C GLY A 452 21.13 -3.05 -1.09
N SER A 453 20.53 -2.73 -2.23
CA SER A 453 20.24 -1.33 -2.59
C SER A 453 19.29 -0.65 -1.61
N VAL A 454 18.34 -1.37 -1.01
CA VAL A 454 17.42 -0.82 -0.01
C VAL A 454 18.16 -0.35 1.24
N GLU A 455 19.05 -1.18 1.78
CA GLU A 455 19.82 -0.81 2.97
C GLU A 455 20.76 0.37 2.67
N MET A 456 21.40 0.35 1.51
CA MET A 456 22.28 1.45 1.08
C MET A 456 21.51 2.77 0.93
N ASN A 457 20.33 2.73 0.29
CA ASN A 457 19.48 3.90 0.07
C ASN A 457 18.96 4.49 1.39
N VAL A 458 18.50 3.65 2.32
CA VAL A 458 18.04 4.10 3.64
C VAL A 458 19.21 4.66 4.46
N ARG A 459 20.39 4.04 4.39
CA ARG A 459 21.59 4.54 5.08
C ARG A 459 22.04 5.90 4.54
N ALA A 460 22.08 6.05 3.21
CA ALA A 460 22.38 7.33 2.57
C ALA A 460 21.40 8.42 3.01
N PHE A 461 20.10 8.11 3.04
CA PHE A 461 19.07 9.01 3.56
C PHE A 461 19.35 9.43 5.02
N VAL A 462 19.67 8.47 5.91
CA VAL A 462 19.95 8.77 7.32
C VAL A 462 21.18 9.68 7.48
N ASP A 463 22.24 9.42 6.71
CA ASP A 463 23.47 10.20 6.76
C ASP A 463 23.26 11.63 6.21
N GLU A 464 22.44 11.79 5.15
CA GLU A 464 22.07 13.10 4.62
C GLU A 464 21.25 13.94 5.62
N VAL A 465 20.28 13.32 6.30
CA VAL A 465 19.48 13.99 7.33
C VAL A 465 20.36 14.49 8.48
N GLU A 466 21.35 13.70 8.90
CA GLU A 466 22.31 14.10 9.93
C GLU A 466 23.16 15.30 9.48
N ILE A 467 23.70 15.26 8.26
CA ILE A 467 24.50 16.36 7.70
C ILE A 467 23.69 17.67 7.62
N PHE A 468 22.40 17.59 7.30
CA PHE A 468 21.54 18.76 7.27
C PHE A 468 21.34 19.34 8.67
N PHE A 469 21.03 18.48 9.65
CA PHE A 469 20.81 18.90 11.03
C PHE A 469 22.06 19.53 11.68
N ASP A 470 23.26 19.01 11.39
CA ASP A 470 24.51 19.57 11.91
C ASP A 470 24.87 20.94 11.30
N LYS A 471 24.25 21.33 10.18
CA LYS A 471 24.47 22.61 9.49
C LYS A 471 23.43 23.69 9.82
N SER A 472 22.24 23.28 10.26
CA SER A 472 21.12 24.14 10.69
C SER A 472 21.29 24.59 12.14
#